data_AF-A0A2D7L0X6-F1
#
_entry.id   AF-A0A2D7L0X6-F1
#
_cell.length_a   1.000
_cell.length_b   1.000
_cell.length_c   1.000
_cell.angle_alpha   90.00
_cell.angle_beta   90.00
_cell.angle_gamma   90.00
#
_symmetry.space_group_name_H-M   'P 1'
#
loop_
_entity.id
_entity.type
_entity.pdbx_description
1 polymer ?
#
loop_
_entity_poly.entity_id
_entity_poly.type
_entity_poly.pdbx_seq_one_letter_code
_entity_poly.pdbx_strand_id
1 'polypeptide(L)'
;MKKYNIQNYIRYKEDLKVVLKIIPNKLFQDYTRNELITTFLPLVENLARKFSTSDQASGVLSINDLIQEGSKGLTLAVDKLDWILMRDDEGEYKNQEDIEKTLKSFFAKRIKGAIRRAIDINRGNIKIPEHKLNEIRKSPKDERLVSMFFNSIFVSYDSQPNNDENFAYQMPDKSEPYNINLLNAYLLSLMKEHLTQKQYDVLRLFYGLDCDKHSAKQIADYIKLSVPTATVIVSQIKKEAIDCLIANVDANQVIDYL
;
A
#
# COMPACT_ATOMS: atom_id res chain seq x y z
N MET A 1 -25.30 -10.21 6.85
CA MET A 1 -23.95 -9.97 7.40
C MET A 1 -22.99 -10.85 6.64
N LYS A 2 -21.81 -10.34 6.25
CA LYS A 2 -20.73 -11.17 5.69
C LYS A 2 -20.44 -12.37 6.58
N LYS A 3 -19.98 -13.48 6.00
CA LYS A 3 -19.47 -14.61 6.79
C LYS A 3 -18.26 -14.11 7.58
N TYR A 4 -18.35 -14.14 8.91
CA TYR A 4 -17.24 -13.84 9.82
C TYR A 4 -17.03 -15.03 10.75
N ASN A 5 -15.87 -15.10 11.40
CA ASN A 5 -15.59 -16.17 12.35
C ASN A 5 -16.46 -15.99 13.61
N ILE A 6 -17.57 -16.73 13.65
CA ILE A 6 -18.54 -16.72 14.75
C ILE A 6 -17.90 -17.20 16.04
N GLN A 7 -17.03 -18.23 15.97
CA GLN A 7 -16.39 -18.80 17.16
C GLN A 7 -15.47 -17.79 17.85
N ASN A 8 -14.68 -17.06 17.07
CA ASN A 8 -13.83 -15.98 17.60
C ASN A 8 -14.67 -14.86 18.21
N TYR A 9 -15.78 -14.50 17.56
CA TYR A 9 -16.69 -13.48 18.08
C TYR A 9 -17.33 -13.92 19.42
N ILE A 10 -17.74 -15.18 19.55
CA ILE A 10 -18.28 -15.74 20.80
C ILE A 10 -17.21 -15.73 21.90
N ARG A 11 -16.00 -16.22 21.61
CA ARG A 11 -14.88 -16.21 22.56
C ARG A 11 -14.57 -14.81 23.08
N TYR A 12 -14.45 -13.83 22.19
CA TYR A 12 -14.27 -12.42 22.57
C TYR A 12 -15.37 -11.94 23.53
N LYS A 13 -16.63 -12.30 23.26
CA LYS A 13 -17.76 -11.88 24.10
C LYS A 13 -17.74 -12.55 25.47
N GLU A 14 -17.34 -13.82 25.55
CA GLU A 14 -17.21 -14.57 26.79
C GLU A 14 -16.06 -14.03 27.65
N ASP A 15 -14.89 -13.81 27.04
CA ASP A 15 -13.73 -13.21 27.69
C ASP A 15 -14.07 -11.82 28.25
N LEU A 16 -14.72 -10.98 27.44
CA LEU A 16 -15.13 -9.64 27.88
C LEU A 16 -16.07 -9.69 29.09
N LYS A 17 -17.02 -10.64 29.13
CA LYS A 17 -17.91 -10.83 30.30
C LYS A 17 -17.13 -11.22 31.55
N VAL A 18 -16.11 -12.08 31.43
CA VAL A 18 -15.28 -12.50 32.56
C VAL A 18 -14.49 -11.32 33.09
N VAL A 19 -13.81 -10.58 32.20
CA VAL A 19 -12.98 -9.44 32.62
C VAL A 19 -13.82 -8.32 33.24
N LEU A 20 -15.00 -8.02 32.69
CA LEU A 20 -15.92 -7.02 33.26
C LEU A 20 -16.39 -7.36 34.68
N LYS A 21 -16.47 -8.64 35.05
CA LYS A 21 -16.83 -9.07 36.41
C LYS A 21 -15.69 -8.92 37.41
N ILE A 22 -14.44 -8.94 36.94
CA ILE A 22 -13.24 -8.83 37.77
C ILE A 22 -12.94 -7.37 38.12
N ILE A 23 -13.32 -6.44 37.23
CA ILE A 23 -13.09 -5.02 37.44
C ILE A 23 -13.91 -4.54 38.66
N PRO A 24 -13.26 -3.94 39.67
CA PRO A 24 -13.94 -3.42 40.85
C PRO A 24 -14.86 -2.26 40.47
N ASN A 25 -16.03 -2.17 41.11
CA ASN A 25 -16.94 -1.05 40.90
C ASN A 25 -16.37 0.21 41.57
N LYS A 26 -15.78 1.10 40.77
CA LYS A 26 -15.18 2.37 41.19
C LYS A 26 -15.83 3.54 40.44
N LEU A 27 -15.59 4.76 40.95
CA LEU A 27 -15.92 5.98 40.21
C LEU A 27 -15.04 6.07 38.95
N PHE A 28 -15.56 6.67 37.88
CA PHE A 28 -14.87 6.64 36.59
C PHE A 28 -13.46 7.26 36.62
N GLN A 29 -13.28 8.31 37.42
CA GLN A 29 -12.01 9.01 37.61
C GLN A 29 -10.95 8.17 38.34
N ASP A 30 -11.37 7.13 39.07
CA ASP A 30 -10.47 6.27 39.85
C ASP A 30 -10.06 5.01 39.07
N TYR A 31 -10.61 4.82 37.88
CA TYR A 31 -10.19 3.72 37.01
C TYR A 31 -8.80 3.99 36.46
N THR A 32 -7.98 2.94 36.46
CA THR A 32 -6.78 2.89 35.64
C THR A 32 -7.15 2.93 34.17
N ARG A 33 -6.19 3.33 33.34
CA ARG A 33 -6.32 3.33 31.87
C ARG A 33 -6.96 2.05 31.32
N ASN A 34 -6.47 0.89 31.76
CA ASN A 34 -6.93 -0.40 31.24
C ASN A 34 -8.33 -0.74 31.76
N GLU A 35 -8.62 -0.49 33.04
CA GLU A 35 -9.98 -0.67 33.57
C GLU A 35 -10.99 0.21 32.82
N LEU A 36 -10.65 1.46 32.52
CA LEU A 36 -11.52 2.38 31.77
C LEU A 36 -11.74 1.90 30.33
N ILE A 37 -10.68 1.50 29.62
CA ILE A 37 -10.80 0.93 28.27
C ILE A 37 -11.74 -0.28 28.30
N THR A 38 -11.50 -1.24 29.19
CA THR A 38 -12.28 -2.47 29.25
C THR A 38 -13.75 -2.20 29.58
N THR A 39 -14.02 -1.26 30.49
CA THR A 39 -15.38 -0.86 30.88
C THR A 39 -16.20 -0.33 29.69
N PHE A 40 -15.55 0.36 28.75
CA PHE A 40 -16.19 0.94 27.57
C PHE A 40 -16.09 0.07 26.30
N LEU A 41 -15.46 -1.11 26.33
CA LEU A 41 -15.47 -2.05 25.19
C LEU A 41 -16.89 -2.46 24.72
N PRO A 42 -17.89 -2.66 25.60
CA PRO A 42 -19.28 -2.90 25.16
C PRO A 42 -19.86 -1.75 24.31
N LEU A 43 -19.45 -0.50 24.56
CA LEU A 43 -19.87 0.64 23.74
C LEU A 43 -19.31 0.52 22.31
N VAL A 44 -18.07 0.06 22.15
CA VAL A 44 -17.45 -0.17 20.84
C VAL A 44 -18.28 -1.14 20.02
N GLU A 45 -18.63 -2.29 20.60
CA GLU A 45 -19.42 -3.30 19.92
C GLU A 45 -20.79 -2.76 19.46
N ASN A 46 -21.49 -2.06 20.37
CA ASN A 46 -22.78 -1.44 20.07
C ASN A 46 -22.71 -0.40 18.94
N LEU A 47 -21.58 0.30 18.81
CA LEU A 47 -21.35 1.26 17.73
C LEU A 47 -20.95 0.57 16.43
N ALA A 48 -20.07 -0.43 16.49
CA ALA A 48 -19.64 -1.19 15.32
C ALA A 48 -20.81 -1.89 14.62
N ARG A 49 -21.76 -2.45 15.39
CA ARG A 49 -22.97 -3.09 14.85
C ARG A 49 -23.90 -2.14 14.08
N LYS A 50 -23.76 -0.82 14.25
CA LYS A 50 -24.56 0.18 13.52
C LYS A 50 -24.00 0.46 12.11
N PHE A 51 -22.79 0.02 11.81
CA PHE A 51 -22.22 0.11 10.46
C PHE A 51 -22.66 -1.08 9.61
N SER A 52 -23.03 -0.83 8.36
CA SER A 52 -23.36 -1.91 7.42
C SER A 52 -22.12 -2.74 7.11
N THR A 53 -22.26 -4.06 7.11
CA THR A 53 -21.21 -5.03 6.73
C THR A 53 -21.36 -5.52 5.29
N SER A 54 -22.20 -4.88 4.46
CA SER A 54 -22.27 -5.21 3.03
C SER A 54 -20.97 -4.85 2.32
N ASP A 55 -20.61 -5.59 1.27
CA ASP A 55 -19.42 -5.33 0.44
C ASP A 55 -19.35 -3.86 -0.01
N GLN A 56 -20.48 -3.34 -0.48
CA GLN A 56 -20.61 -1.97 -0.96
C GLN A 56 -20.33 -0.90 0.12
N ALA A 57 -20.61 -1.22 1.39
CA ALA A 57 -20.53 -0.27 2.50
C ALA A 57 -19.25 -0.39 3.32
N SER A 58 -18.72 -1.61 3.49
CA SER A 58 -17.58 -1.91 4.37
C SER A 58 -16.36 -2.49 3.65
N GLY A 59 -16.44 -2.65 2.33
CA GLY A 59 -15.40 -3.31 1.55
C GLY A 59 -15.17 -4.70 2.07
N VAL A 60 -13.91 -5.05 2.37
CA VAL A 60 -13.52 -6.37 2.90
C VAL A 60 -13.76 -6.55 4.40
N LEU A 61 -14.04 -5.48 5.14
CA LEU A 61 -14.09 -5.51 6.61
C LEU A 61 -15.31 -6.29 7.13
N SER A 62 -15.05 -7.22 8.06
CA SER A 62 -16.05 -7.94 8.81
C SER A 62 -16.41 -7.22 10.11
N ILE A 63 -17.46 -7.67 10.80
CA ILE A 63 -17.85 -7.09 12.11
C ILE A 63 -16.72 -7.17 13.14
N ASN A 64 -15.89 -8.22 13.10
CA ASN A 64 -14.75 -8.37 14.01
C ASN A 64 -13.71 -7.27 13.75
N ASP A 65 -13.47 -6.93 12.49
CA ASP A 65 -12.51 -5.89 12.11
C ASP A 65 -13.01 -4.51 12.54
N LEU A 66 -14.30 -4.24 12.36
CA LEU A 66 -14.93 -2.99 12.82
C LEU A 66 -14.84 -2.84 14.35
N ILE A 67 -15.00 -3.94 15.10
CA ILE A 67 -14.81 -3.94 16.55
C ILE A 67 -13.36 -3.63 16.90
N GLN A 68 -12.38 -4.24 16.23
CA GLN A 68 -10.96 -3.99 16.52
C GLN A 68 -10.54 -2.55 16.21
N GLU A 69 -10.94 -2.01 15.07
CA GLU A 69 -10.66 -0.61 14.71
C GLU A 69 -11.37 0.37 15.65
N GLY A 70 -12.58 0.02 16.09
CA GLY A 70 -13.29 0.75 17.14
C GLY A 70 -12.57 0.71 18.48
N SER A 71 -12.04 -0.44 18.88
CA SER A 71 -11.28 -0.63 20.14
C SER A 71 -9.98 0.16 20.12
N LYS A 72 -9.27 0.19 18.98
CA LYS A 72 -8.13 1.09 18.77
C LYS A 72 -8.53 2.56 18.93
N GLY A 73 -9.68 2.94 18.36
CA GLY A 73 -10.25 4.29 18.53
C GLY A 73 -10.57 4.64 19.98
N LEU A 74 -11.06 3.68 20.77
CA LEU A 74 -11.33 3.83 22.20
C LEU A 74 -10.02 4.02 22.99
N THR A 75 -9.01 3.17 22.76
CA THR A 75 -7.71 3.26 23.42
C THR A 75 -7.08 4.64 23.24
N LEU A 76 -7.05 5.13 22.00
CA LEU A 76 -6.54 6.47 21.68
C LEU A 76 -7.41 7.60 22.26
N ALA A 77 -8.69 7.34 22.52
CA ALA A 77 -9.58 8.30 23.15
C ALA A 77 -9.32 8.42 24.65
N VAL A 78 -9.13 7.28 25.32
CA VAL A 78 -8.78 7.24 26.75
C VAL A 78 -7.44 7.93 27.00
N ASP A 79 -6.46 7.74 26.12
CA ASP A 79 -5.15 8.42 26.22
C ASP A 79 -5.23 9.95 26.07
N LYS A 80 -6.32 10.45 25.47
CA LYS A 80 -6.55 11.89 25.22
C LYS A 80 -7.64 12.45 26.14
N LEU A 81 -8.00 11.73 27.18
CA LEU A 81 -9.03 12.16 28.10
C LEU A 81 -8.50 13.27 29.00
N ASP A 82 -9.26 14.37 29.07
CA ASP A 82 -8.97 15.47 29.97
C ASP A 82 -10.02 15.50 31.08
N TRP A 83 -9.60 15.13 32.29
CA TRP A 83 -10.46 15.07 33.47
C TRP A 83 -10.86 16.47 33.99
N ILE A 84 -10.15 17.53 33.58
CA ILE A 84 -10.49 18.90 33.96
C ILE A 84 -11.88 19.27 33.41
N LEU A 85 -12.23 18.80 32.21
CA LEU A 85 -13.53 19.05 31.57
C LEU A 85 -14.71 18.35 32.29
N MET A 86 -14.41 17.47 33.24
CA MET A 86 -15.39 16.72 34.03
C MET A 86 -15.62 17.33 35.41
N ARG A 87 -14.95 18.43 35.72
CA ARG A 87 -15.18 19.22 36.94
C ARG A 87 -16.23 20.31 36.71
N ASP A 88 -16.92 20.69 37.77
CA ASP A 88 -17.81 21.85 37.79
C ASP A 88 -17.01 23.16 38.03
N ASP A 89 -17.73 24.28 38.12
CA ASP A 89 -17.14 25.61 38.32
C ASP A 89 -16.48 25.77 39.70
N GLU A 90 -16.82 24.91 40.66
CA GLU A 90 -16.26 24.87 42.02
C GLU A 90 -15.00 23.97 42.09
N GLY A 91 -14.68 23.24 41.03
CA GLY A 91 -13.50 22.39 40.91
C GLY A 91 -13.70 20.94 41.36
N GLU A 92 -14.93 20.58 41.73
CA GLU A 92 -15.35 19.24 42.13
C GLU A 92 -15.78 18.41 40.92
N TYR A 93 -15.72 17.08 41.03
CA TYR A 93 -16.18 16.21 39.94
C TYR A 93 -17.70 16.29 39.82
N LYS A 94 -18.19 16.40 38.57
CA LYS A 94 -19.62 16.29 38.26
C LYS A 94 -20.17 14.95 38.76
N ASN A 95 -21.49 14.86 38.88
CA ASN A 95 -22.15 13.60 39.19
C ASN A 95 -21.72 12.49 38.20
N GLN A 96 -21.74 11.23 38.65
CA GLN A 96 -21.26 10.11 37.82
C GLN A 96 -22.09 9.93 36.54
N GLU A 97 -23.38 10.28 36.56
CA GLU A 97 -24.27 10.14 35.40
C GLU A 97 -23.87 11.10 34.25
N ASP A 98 -23.52 12.35 34.59
CA ASP A 98 -23.10 13.37 33.62
C ASP A 98 -21.68 13.12 33.14
N ILE A 99 -20.80 12.61 34.01
CA ILE A 99 -19.49 12.09 33.62
C ILE A 99 -19.65 10.95 32.61
N GLU A 100 -20.50 9.96 32.89
CA GLU A 100 -20.74 8.83 31.99
C GLU A 100 -21.30 9.28 30.64
N LYS A 101 -22.28 10.19 30.61
CA LYS A 101 -22.82 10.77 29.38
C LYS A 101 -21.73 11.46 28.55
N THR A 102 -20.89 12.24 29.22
CA THR A 102 -19.78 12.97 28.58
C THR A 102 -18.75 12.00 28.00
N LEU A 103 -18.34 11.00 28.77
CA LEU A 103 -17.45 9.92 28.34
C LEU A 103 -18.02 9.18 27.13
N LYS A 104 -19.28 8.73 27.20
CA LYS A 104 -19.94 8.03 26.09
C LYS A 104 -19.98 8.89 24.83
N SER A 105 -20.32 10.17 24.94
CA SER A 105 -20.35 11.10 23.80
C SER A 105 -18.95 11.27 23.18
N PHE A 106 -17.95 11.52 24.03
CA PHE A 106 -16.56 11.73 23.64
C PHE A 106 -15.94 10.49 22.98
N PHE A 107 -16.15 9.31 23.56
CA PHE A 107 -15.69 8.03 23.03
C PHE A 107 -16.45 7.67 21.75
N ALA A 108 -17.78 7.83 21.71
CA ALA A 108 -18.57 7.49 20.53
C ALA A 108 -18.13 8.27 19.28
N LYS A 109 -17.78 9.56 19.43
CA LYS A 109 -17.26 10.37 18.32
C LYS A 109 -15.96 9.80 17.75
N ARG A 110 -15.03 9.37 18.61
CA ARG A 110 -13.71 8.84 18.22
C ARG A 110 -13.78 7.42 17.69
N ILE A 111 -14.55 6.54 18.34
CA ILE A 111 -14.80 5.16 17.89
C ILE A 111 -15.40 5.17 16.48
N LYS A 112 -16.49 5.93 16.26
CA LYS A 112 -17.11 6.05 14.93
C LYS A 112 -16.15 6.62 13.88
N GLY A 113 -15.33 7.60 14.27
CA GLY A 113 -14.33 8.19 13.38
C GLY A 113 -13.18 7.23 13.03
N ALA A 114 -12.77 6.35 13.95
CA ALA A 114 -11.80 5.29 13.67
C ALA A 114 -12.38 4.26 12.70
N ILE A 115 -13.58 3.75 12.99
CA ILE A 115 -14.29 2.78 12.14
C ILE A 115 -14.51 3.34 10.73
N ARG A 116 -14.96 4.59 10.59
CA ARG A 116 -15.17 5.21 9.27
C ARG A 116 -13.89 5.30 8.45
N ARG A 117 -12.78 5.75 9.07
CA ARG A 117 -11.48 5.83 8.38
C ARG A 117 -10.98 4.45 7.96
N ALA A 118 -11.16 3.44 8.82
CA ALA A 118 -10.81 2.07 8.46
C ALA A 118 -11.63 1.55 7.28
N ILE A 119 -12.95 1.83 7.26
CA ILE A 119 -13.81 1.51 6.12
C ILE A 119 -13.28 2.22 4.87
N ASP A 120 -13.04 3.53 4.93
CA ASP A 120 -12.61 4.32 3.77
C ASP A 120 -11.30 3.80 3.16
N ILE A 121 -10.35 3.36 3.99
CA ILE A 121 -9.06 2.78 3.55
C ILE A 121 -9.24 1.41 2.89
N ASN A 122 -10.16 0.59 3.40
CA ASN A 122 -10.33 -0.81 3.01
C ASN A 122 -11.59 -1.06 2.17
N ARG A 123 -12.26 0.00 1.69
CA ARG A 123 -13.52 -0.10 0.95
C ARG A 123 -13.31 -0.66 -0.46
N GLY A 124 -12.21 -0.28 -1.10
CA GLY A 124 -11.86 -0.71 -2.45
C GLY A 124 -10.56 -1.51 -2.50
N ASN A 125 -10.34 -2.18 -3.62
CA ASN A 125 -9.10 -2.92 -3.88
C ASN A 125 -7.90 -1.97 -4.11
N ILE A 126 -8.17 -0.75 -4.57
CA ILE A 126 -7.18 0.30 -4.77
C ILE A 126 -7.27 1.29 -3.61
N LYS A 127 -6.14 1.54 -2.96
CA LYS A 127 -6.03 2.54 -1.90
C LYS A 127 -6.13 3.94 -2.47
N ILE A 128 -7.15 4.70 -2.07
CA ILE A 128 -7.31 6.11 -2.43
C ILE A 128 -6.86 6.98 -1.25
N PRO A 129 -5.99 7.99 -1.46
CA PRO A 129 -5.63 8.94 -0.41
C PRO A 129 -6.84 9.70 0.15
N GLU A 130 -6.85 9.94 1.47
CA GLU A 130 -7.96 10.60 2.19
C GLU A 130 -8.32 11.99 1.62
N HIS A 131 -7.32 12.79 1.22
CA HIS A 131 -7.58 14.10 0.63
C HIS A 131 -8.36 14.00 -0.69
N LYS A 132 -8.07 12.97 -1.51
CA LYS A 132 -8.80 12.70 -2.75
C LYS A 132 -10.21 12.16 -2.50
N LEU A 133 -10.39 11.30 -1.50
CA LEU A 133 -11.74 10.88 -1.08
C LEU A 133 -12.59 12.08 -0.65
N ASN A 134 -12.00 13.06 0.02
CA ASN A 134 -12.69 14.28 0.42
C ASN A 134 -13.01 15.22 -0.75
N GLU A 135 -12.14 15.31 -1.76
CA GLU A 135 -12.46 15.98 -3.03
C GLU A 135 -13.65 15.31 -3.73
N ILE A 136 -13.64 13.98 -3.86
CA ILE A 136 -14.73 13.20 -4.47
C ILE A 136 -16.06 13.42 -3.73
N ARG A 137 -16.04 13.42 -2.39
CA ARG A 137 -17.23 13.70 -1.57
C ARG A 137 -17.77 15.13 -1.74
N LYS A 138 -16.89 16.10 -1.96
CA LYS A 138 -17.27 17.52 -2.15
C LYS A 138 -17.71 17.84 -3.58
N SER A 139 -17.30 17.03 -4.56
CA SER A 139 -17.58 17.23 -5.98
C SER A 139 -18.42 16.09 -6.58
N PRO A 140 -19.67 15.87 -6.12
CA PRO A 140 -20.53 14.78 -6.61
C PRO A 140 -20.96 14.94 -8.08
N LYS A 141 -20.68 16.10 -8.70
CA LYS A 141 -21.01 16.41 -10.09
C LYS A 141 -19.90 16.04 -11.08
N ASP A 142 -18.71 15.65 -10.61
CA ASP A 142 -17.61 15.26 -11.51
C ASP A 142 -17.74 13.78 -11.91
N GLU A 143 -18.33 13.57 -13.08
CA GLU A 143 -18.64 12.24 -13.64
C GLU A 143 -17.40 11.36 -13.82
N ARG A 144 -16.22 11.94 -14.08
CA ARG A 144 -14.98 11.18 -14.25
C ARG A 144 -14.47 10.62 -12.93
N LEU A 145 -14.50 11.44 -11.88
CA LEU A 145 -14.10 11.00 -10.54
C LEU A 145 -15.09 9.98 -9.97
N VAL A 146 -16.38 10.19 -10.24
CA VAL A 146 -17.44 9.26 -9.85
C VAL A 146 -17.28 7.92 -10.59
N SER A 147 -17.08 7.93 -11.91
CA SER A 147 -16.90 6.70 -12.69
C SER A 147 -15.64 5.92 -12.29
N MET A 148 -14.51 6.59 -12.03
CA MET A 148 -13.30 5.94 -11.52
C MET A 148 -13.55 5.26 -10.16
N PHE A 149 -14.27 5.93 -9.25
CA PHE A 149 -14.65 5.35 -7.97
C PHE A 149 -15.53 4.12 -8.14
N PHE A 150 -16.62 4.20 -8.91
CA PHE A 150 -17.53 3.08 -9.13
C PHE A 150 -16.83 1.92 -9.85
N ASN A 151 -16.01 2.18 -10.88
CA ASN A 151 -15.28 1.12 -11.58
C ASN A 151 -14.32 0.36 -10.65
N SER A 152 -13.63 1.08 -9.76
CA SER A 152 -12.71 0.46 -8.79
C SER A 152 -13.40 -0.41 -7.72
N ILE A 153 -14.69 -0.18 -7.46
CA ILE A 153 -15.47 -0.90 -6.44
C ILE A 153 -16.26 -2.06 -7.05
N PHE A 154 -16.79 -1.88 -8.26
CA PHE A 154 -17.80 -2.78 -8.83
C PHE A 154 -17.28 -3.63 -9.99
N VAL A 155 -16.21 -3.22 -10.69
CA VAL A 155 -15.64 -4.05 -11.76
C VAL A 155 -14.77 -5.13 -11.11
N SER A 156 -15.43 -6.21 -10.71
CA SER A 156 -14.77 -7.45 -10.31
C SER A 156 -14.63 -8.35 -11.54
N TYR A 157 -13.40 -8.53 -12.00
CA TYR A 157 -13.09 -9.48 -13.08
C TYR A 157 -13.27 -10.94 -12.63
N ASP A 158 -13.24 -11.21 -11.32
CA ASP A 158 -13.33 -12.56 -10.75
C ASP A 158 -14.75 -13.14 -10.71
N SER A 159 -15.80 -12.35 -10.99
CA SER A 159 -17.20 -12.81 -10.83
C SER A 159 -17.92 -13.14 -12.14
N GLN A 160 -17.21 -13.25 -13.25
CA GLN A 160 -17.81 -13.56 -14.56
C GLN A 160 -17.77 -15.08 -14.82
N PRO A 161 -18.82 -15.67 -15.44
CA PRO A 161 -18.81 -17.08 -15.80
C PRO A 161 -17.62 -17.41 -16.73
N ASN A 162 -17.01 -18.60 -16.57
CA ASN A 162 -15.99 -19.15 -17.47
C ASN A 162 -16.59 -19.44 -18.85
N ASN A 163 -16.91 -18.40 -19.61
CA ASN A 163 -17.45 -18.46 -20.95
C ASN A 163 -16.69 -17.47 -21.86
N ASP A 164 -16.87 -17.58 -23.17
CA ASP A 164 -16.17 -16.75 -24.17
C ASP A 164 -16.46 -15.24 -24.07
N GLU A 165 -17.45 -14.84 -23.26
CA GLU A 165 -17.76 -13.44 -22.92
C GLU A 165 -16.92 -12.89 -21.75
N ASN A 166 -16.01 -13.67 -21.18
CA ASN A 166 -15.16 -13.20 -20.09
C ASN A 166 -14.22 -12.08 -20.58
N PHE A 167 -14.43 -10.87 -20.04
CA PHE A 167 -13.65 -9.67 -20.32
C PHE A 167 -12.13 -9.88 -20.21
N ALA A 168 -11.67 -10.82 -19.38
CA ALA A 168 -10.25 -11.14 -19.25
C ALA A 168 -9.62 -11.62 -20.59
N TYR A 169 -10.37 -12.34 -21.42
CA TYR A 169 -9.90 -12.82 -22.73
C TYR A 169 -10.04 -11.77 -23.85
N GLN A 170 -10.75 -10.67 -23.58
CA GLN A 170 -10.99 -9.58 -24.54
C GLN A 170 -9.97 -8.44 -24.43
N MET A 171 -9.05 -8.50 -23.47
CA MET A 171 -7.98 -7.51 -23.33
C MET A 171 -6.73 -7.97 -24.10
N PRO A 172 -6.50 -7.49 -25.33
CA PRO A 172 -5.29 -7.84 -26.07
C PRO A 172 -4.06 -7.26 -25.35
N ASP A 173 -2.98 -8.04 -25.29
CA ASP A 173 -1.68 -7.50 -24.91
C ASP A 173 -1.22 -6.51 -25.99
N LYS A 174 -1.09 -5.24 -25.60
CA LYS A 174 -0.62 -4.15 -26.47
C LYS A 174 0.86 -3.83 -26.24
N SER A 175 1.56 -4.62 -25.43
CA SER A 175 2.98 -4.43 -25.19
C SER A 175 3.74 -4.64 -26.49
N GLU A 176 4.28 -3.58 -27.07
CA GLU A 176 5.13 -3.70 -28.25
C GLU A 176 6.49 -4.30 -27.82
N PRO A 177 6.96 -5.39 -28.46
CA PRO A 177 8.30 -5.88 -28.19
C PRO A 177 9.30 -4.82 -28.62
N TYR A 178 10.22 -4.43 -27.73
CA TYR A 178 11.32 -3.54 -28.08
C TYR A 178 12.04 -4.08 -29.32
N ASN A 179 12.27 -3.23 -30.32
CA ASN A 179 13.07 -3.58 -31.48
C ASN A 179 14.57 -3.56 -31.13
N ILE A 180 14.96 -4.50 -30.27
CA ILE A 180 16.33 -4.68 -29.76
C ILE A 180 17.30 -4.86 -30.92
N ASN A 181 16.87 -5.52 -32.00
CA ASN A 181 17.71 -5.76 -33.18
C ASN A 181 18.10 -4.45 -33.89
N LEU A 182 17.17 -3.51 -34.05
CA LEU A 182 17.45 -2.23 -34.70
C LEU A 182 18.40 -1.38 -33.86
N LEU A 183 18.15 -1.29 -32.55
CA LEU A 183 19.01 -0.56 -31.63
C LEU A 183 20.42 -1.16 -31.56
N ASN A 184 20.52 -2.49 -31.46
CA ASN A 184 21.81 -3.16 -31.40
C ASN A 184 22.59 -3.02 -32.72
N ALA A 185 21.92 -3.10 -33.88
CA ALA A 185 22.57 -2.86 -35.17
C ALA A 185 23.16 -1.46 -35.26
N TYR A 186 22.42 -0.45 -34.79
CA TYR A 186 22.88 0.94 -34.74
C TYR A 186 24.08 1.11 -33.79
N LEU A 187 24.00 0.60 -32.56
CA LEU A 187 25.11 0.64 -31.59
C LEU A 187 26.37 -0.05 -32.14
N LEU A 188 26.22 -1.20 -32.80
CA LEU A 188 27.34 -1.91 -33.43
C LEU A 188 27.96 -1.11 -34.58
N SER A 189 27.18 -0.36 -35.37
CA SER A 189 27.76 0.54 -36.38
C SER A 189 28.59 1.66 -35.78
N LEU A 190 28.08 2.36 -34.75
CA LEU A 190 28.83 3.42 -34.05
C LEU A 190 30.12 2.88 -33.43
N MET A 191 30.03 1.70 -32.81
CA MET A 191 31.19 1.06 -32.21
C MET A 191 32.25 0.69 -33.26
N LYS A 192 31.86 0.22 -34.45
CA LYS A 192 32.82 -0.07 -35.53
C LYS A 192 33.51 1.17 -36.07
N GLU A 193 32.83 2.31 -36.05
CA GLU A 193 33.37 3.57 -36.57
C GLU A 193 34.39 4.19 -35.61
N HIS A 194 34.12 4.18 -34.30
CA HIS A 194 34.90 4.94 -33.33
C HIS A 194 35.83 4.09 -32.43
N LEU A 195 35.66 2.76 -32.40
CA LEU A 195 36.44 1.91 -31.50
C LEU A 195 37.46 1.04 -32.24
N THR A 196 38.55 0.73 -31.55
CA THR A 196 39.48 -0.31 -31.99
C THR A 196 38.83 -1.69 -31.88
N GLN A 197 39.29 -2.66 -32.69
CA GLN A 197 38.75 -4.03 -32.69
C GLN A 197 38.68 -4.65 -31.28
N LYS A 198 39.69 -4.43 -30.44
CA LYS A 198 39.69 -4.92 -29.05
C LYS A 198 38.62 -4.27 -28.18
N GLN A 199 38.44 -2.96 -28.28
CA GLN A 199 37.41 -2.22 -27.54
C GLN A 199 36.00 -2.61 -28.03
N TYR A 200 35.84 -2.74 -29.35
CA TYR A 200 34.63 -3.20 -30.01
C TYR A 200 34.20 -4.58 -29.49
N ASP A 201 35.10 -5.57 -29.55
CA ASP A 201 34.81 -6.94 -29.12
C ASP A 201 34.51 -7.03 -27.62
N VAL A 202 35.24 -6.27 -26.79
CA VAL A 202 34.98 -6.21 -25.34
C VAL A 202 33.58 -5.67 -25.07
N LEU A 203 33.18 -4.53 -25.66
CA LEU A 203 31.85 -3.96 -25.42
C LEU A 203 30.73 -4.86 -25.97
N ARG A 204 30.89 -5.36 -27.18
CA ARG A 204 29.93 -6.22 -27.88
C ARG A 204 29.62 -7.48 -27.06
N LEU A 205 30.66 -8.18 -26.60
CA LEU A 205 30.52 -9.41 -25.82
C LEU A 205 30.06 -9.15 -24.38
N PHE A 206 30.47 -8.02 -23.78
CA PHE A 206 30.11 -7.68 -22.41
C PHE A 206 28.64 -7.29 -22.27
N TYR A 207 28.05 -6.64 -23.28
CA TYR A 207 26.64 -6.25 -23.30
C TYR A 207 25.73 -7.22 -24.07
N GLY A 208 26.32 -8.12 -24.87
CA GLY A 208 25.55 -9.11 -25.63
C GLY A 208 24.70 -8.47 -26.73
N LEU A 209 25.31 -7.58 -27.53
CA LEU A 209 24.57 -6.79 -28.53
C LEU A 209 24.11 -7.64 -29.72
N ASP A 210 24.86 -8.66 -30.11
CA ASP A 210 24.51 -9.60 -31.19
C ASP A 210 24.79 -11.06 -30.81
N CYS A 211 25.03 -11.31 -29.54
CA CYS A 211 25.36 -12.63 -28.99
C CYS A 211 24.98 -12.68 -27.51
N ASP A 212 25.03 -13.88 -26.93
CA ASP A 212 24.84 -14.02 -25.49
C ASP A 212 25.89 -13.23 -24.71
N LYS A 213 25.50 -12.74 -23.53
CA LYS A 213 26.39 -11.97 -22.67
C LYS A 213 27.53 -12.85 -22.14
N HIS A 214 28.77 -12.42 -22.35
CA HIS A 214 29.95 -13.13 -21.87
C HIS A 214 30.45 -12.58 -20.54
N SER A 215 31.06 -13.45 -19.73
CA SER A 215 31.77 -13.05 -18.51
C SER A 215 33.12 -12.39 -18.85
N ALA A 216 33.64 -11.53 -17.96
CA ALA A 216 34.93 -10.87 -18.16
C ALA A 216 36.09 -11.86 -18.38
N LYS A 217 35.99 -13.07 -17.83
CA LYS A 217 36.98 -14.14 -18.03
C LYS A 217 36.91 -14.69 -19.46
N GLN A 218 35.71 -15.02 -19.95
CA GLN A 218 35.52 -15.49 -21.32
C GLN A 218 35.94 -14.43 -22.36
N ILE A 219 35.69 -13.16 -22.07
CA ILE A 219 36.11 -12.04 -22.92
C ILE A 219 37.64 -11.93 -22.92
N ALA A 220 38.28 -12.05 -21.75
CA ALA A 220 39.75 -12.07 -21.66
C ALA A 220 40.36 -13.20 -22.48
N ASP A 221 39.79 -14.40 -22.41
CA ASP A 221 40.21 -15.56 -23.21
C ASP A 221 40.03 -15.29 -24.72
N TYR A 222 38.90 -14.67 -25.12
CA TYR A 222 38.61 -14.31 -26.51
C TYR A 222 39.64 -13.31 -27.09
N ILE A 223 40.00 -12.27 -26.32
CA ILE A 223 41.02 -11.28 -26.73
C ILE A 223 42.46 -11.76 -26.49
N LYS A 224 42.65 -13.03 -26.11
CA LYS A 224 43.94 -13.69 -25.83
C LYS A 224 44.74 -13.01 -24.71
N LEU A 225 44.07 -12.56 -23.65
CA LEU A 225 44.68 -11.92 -22.50
C LEU A 225 44.84 -12.91 -21.33
N SER A 226 46.01 -13.56 -21.25
CA SER A 226 46.32 -14.55 -20.20
C SER A 226 47.21 -13.95 -19.11
N VAL A 227 46.68 -12.96 -18.37
CA VAL A 227 47.35 -12.39 -17.18
C VAL A 227 46.46 -12.53 -15.95
N PRO A 228 47.03 -12.63 -14.73
CA PRO A 228 46.23 -12.77 -13.50
C PRO A 228 45.21 -11.64 -13.29
N THR A 229 45.51 -10.45 -13.83
CA THR A 229 44.66 -9.24 -13.76
C THR A 229 43.75 -9.06 -14.99
N ALA A 230 43.59 -10.08 -15.84
CA ALA A 230 42.92 -9.95 -17.13
C ALA A 230 41.46 -9.45 -17.02
N THR A 231 40.73 -9.87 -15.99
CA THR A 231 39.35 -9.42 -15.75
C THR A 231 39.26 -7.93 -15.40
N VAL A 232 40.26 -7.41 -14.68
CA VAL A 232 40.37 -5.98 -14.35
C VAL A 232 40.69 -5.18 -15.61
N ILE A 233 41.61 -5.68 -16.43
CA ILE A 233 41.98 -5.06 -17.71
C ILE A 233 40.79 -5.03 -18.67
N VAL A 234 40.00 -6.10 -18.78
CA VAL A 234 38.76 -6.10 -19.59
C VAL A 234 37.79 -5.02 -19.10
N SER A 235 37.66 -4.83 -17.79
CA SER A 235 36.81 -3.79 -17.22
C SER A 235 37.32 -2.38 -17.51
N GLN A 236 38.64 -2.22 -17.57
CA GLN A 236 39.29 -0.96 -17.92
C GLN A 236 39.14 -0.65 -19.41
N ILE A 237 39.38 -1.62 -20.31
CA ILE A 237 39.14 -1.49 -21.76
C ILE A 237 37.67 -1.12 -22.02
N LYS A 238 36.73 -1.74 -21.30
CA LYS A 238 35.31 -1.39 -21.39
C LYS A 238 35.07 0.07 -21.05
N LYS A 239 35.65 0.57 -19.96
CA LYS A 239 35.49 1.97 -19.54
C LYS A 239 36.09 2.92 -20.58
N GLU A 240 37.30 2.65 -21.03
CA GLU A 240 37.99 3.42 -22.08
C GLU A 240 37.20 3.45 -23.39
N ALA A 241 36.57 2.33 -23.76
CA ALA A 241 35.73 2.25 -24.95
C ALA A 241 34.46 3.12 -24.82
N ILE A 242 33.82 3.13 -23.64
CA ILE A 242 32.67 4.02 -23.38
C ILE A 242 33.10 5.49 -23.43
N ASP A 243 34.21 5.84 -22.79
CA ASP A 243 34.74 7.20 -22.79
C ASP A 243 35.07 7.67 -24.23
N CYS A 244 35.59 6.76 -25.07
CA CYS A 244 35.85 7.02 -26.49
C CYS A 244 34.56 7.29 -27.29
N LEU A 245 33.50 6.51 -27.07
CA LEU A 245 32.20 6.74 -27.71
C LEU A 245 31.60 8.08 -27.29
N ILE A 246 31.65 8.40 -25.99
CA ILE A 246 31.14 9.68 -25.45
C ILE A 246 31.87 10.87 -26.09
N ALA A 247 33.17 10.75 -26.33
CA ALA A 247 33.97 11.83 -26.90
C ALA A 247 33.77 12.04 -28.41
N ASN A 248 33.35 11.01 -29.16
CA ASN A 248 33.36 11.02 -30.62
C ASN A 248 31.98 10.91 -31.28
N VAL A 249 30.94 10.47 -30.57
CA VAL A 249 29.57 10.36 -31.11
C VAL A 249 28.82 11.69 -30.91
N ASP A 250 28.14 12.17 -31.96
CA ASP A 250 27.28 13.35 -31.86
C ASP A 250 26.05 13.04 -30.99
N ALA A 251 25.84 13.84 -29.94
CA ALA A 251 24.71 13.71 -29.03
C ALA A 251 23.37 13.75 -29.76
N ASN A 252 23.26 14.50 -30.87
CA ASN A 252 22.02 14.57 -31.65
C ASN A 252 21.65 13.23 -32.29
N GLN A 253 22.63 12.39 -32.63
CA GLN A 253 22.37 11.08 -33.23
C GLN A 253 21.79 10.07 -32.22
N VAL A 254 21.97 10.32 -30.93
CA VAL A 254 21.55 9.43 -29.83
C VAL A 254 20.19 9.83 -29.26
N ILE A 255 19.79 11.10 -29.38
CA ILE A 255 18.53 11.65 -28.83
C ILE A 255 17.29 10.93 -29.40
N ASP A 256 17.31 10.54 -30.67
CA ASP A 256 16.18 9.87 -31.32
C ASP A 256 15.91 8.45 -30.78
N TYR A 257 16.82 7.89 -29.97
CA TYR A 257 16.73 6.55 -29.38
C TYR A 257 16.53 6.54 -27.85
N LEU A 258 16.40 7.72 -27.21
CA LEU A 258 16.14 7.90 -25.77
C LEU A 258 14.66 8.19 -25.50
#